data_AF-Q4CNI9-F1
#
_entry.id   AF-Q4CNI9-F1
#
_cell.length_a   1.000
_cell.length_b   1.000
_cell.length_c   1.000
_cell.angle_alpha   90.00
_cell.angle_beta   90.00
_cell.angle_gamma   90.00
#
_symmetry.space_group_name_H-M   'P 1'
#
loop_
_entity.id
_entity.type
_entity.pdbx_description
1 polymer ?
#
loop_
_entity_poly.entity_id
_entity_poly.type
_entity_poly.pdbx_seq_one_letter_code
_entity_poly.pdbx_strand_id
1 'polypeptide(L)'
;LGGVPDFLMDFCPYIRPNIKTRCSNGDATVMRGSRVGPRSKCLKGDGLADFMGPVGDVCAEVSCDKGEVSVRYLGDDTWHKCPEGSSITPAGLFTGGRILCPKYDDVCIVFDTINGGGDVSSLLSAFPPIPLIMLVLIFMSMC
;
A
#
# COMPACT_ATOMS: atom_id res chain seq x y z
N LEU A 1 22.05 -0.03 21.47
CA LEU A 1 20.71 0.36 20.98
C LEU A 1 20.47 -0.43 19.70
N GLY A 2 19.36 -1.18 19.61
CA GLY A 2 19.03 -2.06 18.49
C GLY A 2 17.65 -2.69 18.68
N GLY A 3 17.14 -3.36 17.66
CA GLY A 3 15.91 -4.14 17.70
C GLY A 3 16.01 -5.37 18.62
N VAL A 4 14.88 -5.99 18.93
CA VAL A 4 14.83 -7.21 19.77
C VAL A 4 15.40 -8.40 18.99
N PRO A 5 16.27 -9.25 19.58
CA PRO A 5 16.90 -10.38 18.90
C PRO A 5 15.90 -11.33 18.21
N ASP A 6 14.75 -11.55 18.85
CA ASP A 6 13.75 -12.53 18.41
C ASP A 6 12.93 -12.11 17.18
N PHE A 7 13.14 -10.90 16.66
CA PHE A 7 12.38 -10.38 15.52
C PHE A 7 13.06 -10.57 14.16
N LEU A 8 14.21 -11.25 14.09
CA LEU A 8 14.88 -11.62 12.82
C LEU A 8 15.17 -10.44 11.88
N MET A 9 15.32 -9.24 12.43
CA MET A 9 15.61 -8.01 11.67
C MET A 9 17.09 -7.60 11.76
N ASP A 10 18.02 -8.49 12.13
CA ASP A 10 19.44 -8.16 12.36
C ASP A 10 19.64 -6.94 13.28
N PHE A 11 18.84 -6.86 14.34
CA PHE A 11 18.80 -5.72 15.25
C PHE A 11 18.43 -4.37 14.59
N CYS A 12 17.92 -4.37 13.35
CA CYS A 12 17.33 -3.21 12.72
C CYS A 12 15.98 -2.89 13.37
N PRO A 13 15.76 -1.65 13.85
CA PRO A 13 14.46 -1.20 14.30
C PRO A 13 13.43 -1.20 13.16
N TYR A 14 12.19 -1.57 13.45
CA TYR A 14 11.09 -1.60 12.48
C TYR A 14 9.77 -1.27 13.17
N ILE A 15 8.73 -0.97 12.39
CA ILE A 15 7.37 -0.73 12.92
C ILE A 15 6.75 -2.08 13.26
N ARG A 16 6.67 -2.40 14.56
CA ARG A 16 6.07 -3.64 15.04
C ARG A 16 4.54 -3.55 15.00
N PRO A 17 3.84 -4.53 14.40
CA PRO A 17 2.38 -4.57 14.48
C PRO A 17 1.93 -4.82 15.91
N ASN A 18 0.96 -4.05 16.40
CA ASN A 18 0.29 -4.30 17.67
C ASN A 18 -1.05 -5.01 17.41
N ILE A 19 -1.30 -6.11 18.11
CA ILE A 19 -2.51 -6.93 17.95
C ILE A 19 -3.80 -6.12 18.15
N LYS A 20 -3.80 -5.12 19.03
CA LYS A 20 -4.98 -4.29 19.31
C LYS A 20 -5.23 -3.25 18.23
N THR A 21 -4.22 -2.87 17.46
CA THR A 21 -4.31 -1.82 16.44
C THR A 21 -4.14 -2.36 15.02
N ARG A 22 -4.58 -3.60 14.78
CA ARG A 22 -4.60 -4.17 13.43
C ARG A 22 -5.76 -3.60 12.63
N CYS A 23 -5.51 -3.16 11.41
CA CYS A 23 -6.60 -2.65 10.55
C CYS A 23 -7.64 -3.72 10.20
N SER A 24 -7.21 -5.00 10.12
CA SER A 24 -8.10 -6.10 9.74
C SER A 24 -9.16 -6.45 10.79
N ASN A 25 -8.81 -6.34 12.08
CA ASN A 25 -9.59 -6.91 13.20
C ASN A 25 -9.19 -6.37 14.57
N GLY A 26 -8.53 -5.22 14.63
CA GLY A 26 -8.18 -4.54 15.87
C GLY A 26 -9.38 -3.86 16.52
N ASP A 27 -9.11 -3.16 17.60
CA ASP A 27 -10.09 -2.37 18.32
C ASP A 27 -10.12 -0.95 17.76
N ALA A 28 -11.21 -0.61 17.06
CA ALA A 28 -11.41 0.71 16.46
C ALA A 28 -11.43 1.84 17.50
N THR A 29 -11.78 1.55 18.76
CA THR A 29 -11.89 2.57 19.82
C THR A 29 -10.54 3.14 20.23
N VAL A 30 -9.45 2.42 19.96
CA VAL A 30 -8.07 2.86 20.24
C VAL A 30 -7.33 3.33 18.98
N MET A 31 -8.00 3.38 17.83
CA MET A 31 -7.44 3.82 16.55
C MET A 31 -8.26 4.97 15.97
N ARG A 32 -8.11 6.17 16.54
CA ARG A 32 -8.83 7.37 16.12
C ARG A 32 -8.69 7.60 14.60
N GLY A 33 -9.79 7.97 13.94
CA GLY A 33 -9.85 8.18 12.49
C GLY A 33 -9.84 6.90 11.64
N SER A 34 -9.70 5.72 12.23
CA SER A 34 -9.52 4.47 11.48
C SER A 34 -10.82 3.72 11.24
N ARG A 35 -11.01 3.28 9.99
CA ARG A 35 -12.03 2.31 9.59
C ARG A 35 -11.44 0.90 9.64
N VAL A 36 -11.79 0.15 10.69
CA VAL A 36 -11.34 -1.23 10.90
C VAL A 36 -12.28 -2.20 10.18
N GLY A 37 -11.72 -3.19 9.50
CA GLY A 37 -12.47 -4.24 8.83
C GLY A 37 -11.57 -5.23 8.11
N PRO A 38 -12.07 -6.41 7.69
CA PRO A 38 -11.23 -7.48 7.13
C PRO A 38 -10.40 -7.05 5.91
N ARG A 39 -10.90 -6.08 5.15
CA ARG A 39 -10.25 -5.52 3.94
C ARG A 39 -9.47 -4.23 4.22
N SER A 40 -9.41 -3.78 5.46
CA SER A 40 -8.71 -2.56 5.81
C SER A 40 -7.20 -2.76 5.86
N LYS A 41 -6.49 -1.73 5.38
CA LYS A 41 -5.03 -1.62 5.38
C LYS A 41 -4.62 -0.31 6.05
N CYS A 42 -3.39 -0.25 6.51
CA CYS A 42 -2.80 0.98 7.03
C CYS A 42 -2.42 1.86 5.84
N LEU A 43 -2.99 3.06 5.77
CA LEU A 43 -2.65 4.06 4.76
C LEU A 43 -1.94 5.22 5.43
N LYS A 44 -0.91 5.71 4.74
CA LYS A 44 -0.10 6.81 5.24
C LYS A 44 -0.90 8.12 5.22
N GLY A 45 -0.93 8.81 6.36
CA GLY A 45 -1.43 10.17 6.45
C GLY A 45 -0.33 11.19 6.11
N ASP A 46 -0.72 12.33 5.57
CA ASP A 46 0.14 13.51 5.43
C ASP A 46 -0.60 14.73 6.00
N GLY A 47 -0.15 15.17 7.18
CA GLY A 47 -0.80 16.23 7.94
C GLY A 47 -2.24 15.91 8.38
N LEU A 48 -2.63 14.63 8.39
CA LEU A 48 -4.01 14.22 8.65
C LEU A 48 -4.43 14.54 10.09
N ALA A 49 -5.54 15.25 10.24
CA ALA A 49 -6.03 15.73 11.52
C ALA A 49 -7.57 15.70 11.59
N ASP A 50 -8.09 15.55 12.81
CA ASP A 50 -9.50 15.74 13.15
C ASP A 50 -9.65 16.90 14.16
N PHE A 51 -10.83 17.06 14.74
CA PHE A 51 -11.11 18.12 15.72
C PHE A 51 -10.29 18.03 17.02
N MET A 52 -9.76 16.84 17.37
CA MET A 52 -8.88 16.64 18.52
C MET A 52 -7.40 16.86 18.17
N GLY A 53 -7.08 17.08 16.89
CA GLY A 53 -5.73 17.35 16.40
C GLY A 53 -5.16 16.24 15.52
N PRO A 54 -3.83 16.17 15.36
CA PRO A 54 -3.17 15.23 14.45
C PRO A 54 -3.55 13.77 14.73
N VAL A 55 -3.89 13.02 13.68
CA VAL A 55 -4.27 11.60 13.74
C VAL A 55 -3.08 10.71 13.39
N GLY A 56 -2.29 11.11 12.39
CA GLY A 56 -1.21 10.29 11.83
C GLY A 56 -1.72 9.40 10.70
N ASP A 57 -1.25 8.14 10.68
CA ASP A 57 -1.70 7.13 9.73
C ASP A 57 -3.03 6.52 10.17
N VAL A 58 -3.82 6.02 9.22
CA VAL A 58 -5.18 5.50 9.49
C VAL A 58 -5.42 4.17 8.82
N CYS A 59 -6.30 3.36 9.41
CA CYS A 59 -6.88 2.24 8.68
C CYS A 59 -8.00 2.73 7.76
N ALA A 60 -8.01 2.24 6.53
CA ALA A 60 -9.11 2.42 5.60
C ALA A 60 -9.36 1.12 4.85
N GLU A 61 -10.62 0.87 4.46
CA GLU A 61 -10.93 -0.27 3.61
C GLU A 61 -10.36 -0.05 2.22
N VAL A 62 -9.74 -1.12 1.69
CA VAL A 62 -9.14 -1.11 0.36
C VAL A 62 -9.85 -2.11 -0.53
N SER A 63 -10.15 -1.66 -1.75
CA SER A 63 -10.56 -2.51 -2.86
C SER A 63 -9.56 -2.45 -3.99
N CYS A 64 -9.27 -3.61 -4.55
CA CYS A 64 -8.30 -3.81 -5.61
C CYS A 64 -9.05 -4.34 -6.82
N ASP A 65 -8.94 -3.67 -7.97
CA ASP A 65 -9.49 -4.15 -9.23
C ASP A 65 -8.55 -3.74 -10.38
N LYS A 66 -8.09 -4.73 -11.16
CA LYS A 66 -7.27 -4.51 -12.38
C LYS A 66 -6.09 -3.52 -12.20
N GLY A 67 -5.36 -3.62 -11.09
CA GLY A 67 -4.22 -2.73 -10.80
C GLY A 67 -4.62 -1.35 -10.24
N GLU A 68 -5.91 -1.08 -10.07
CA GLU A 68 -6.41 0.13 -9.41
C GLU A 68 -6.75 -0.14 -7.95
N VAL A 69 -6.42 0.83 -7.10
CA VAL A 69 -6.81 0.88 -5.69
C VAL A 69 -7.97 1.84 -5.51
N SER A 70 -9.01 1.40 -4.81
CA SER A 70 -10.06 2.26 -4.29
C SER A 70 -10.09 2.20 -2.77
N VAL A 71 -10.30 3.34 -2.13
CA VAL A 71 -10.23 3.51 -0.68
C VAL A 71 -11.57 4.01 -0.14
N ARG A 72 -11.97 3.46 1.00
CA ARG A 72 -13.11 3.92 1.79
C ARG A 72 -12.66 4.16 3.23
N TYR A 73 -12.73 5.40 3.69
CA TYR A 73 -12.19 5.84 4.98
C TYR A 73 -13.30 6.07 6.03
N LEU A 74 -12.94 6.43 7.26
CA LEU A 74 -13.92 6.68 8.32
C LEU A 74 -14.65 8.01 8.09
N GLY A 75 -15.98 8.01 8.17
CA GLY A 75 -16.81 9.20 7.97
C GLY A 75 -17.33 9.39 6.54
N ASP A 76 -16.88 8.57 5.59
CA ASP A 76 -17.39 8.54 4.23
C ASP A 76 -17.49 7.08 3.74
N ASP A 77 -18.72 6.61 3.51
CA ASP A 77 -18.97 5.24 3.06
C ASP A 77 -18.84 5.03 1.54
N THR A 78 -18.49 6.08 0.79
CA THR A 78 -18.24 6.00 -0.65
C THR A 78 -16.83 5.48 -0.97
N TRP A 79 -16.68 4.83 -2.13
CA TRP A 79 -15.39 4.37 -2.63
C TRP A 79 -14.73 5.47 -3.48
N HIS A 80 -13.52 5.84 -3.11
CA HIS A 80 -12.72 6.84 -3.82
C HIS A 80 -11.59 6.15 -4.57
N LYS A 81 -11.43 6.45 -5.86
CA LYS A 81 -10.24 6.01 -6.60
C LYS A 81 -8.99 6.62 -5.96
N CYS A 82 -7.95 5.80 -5.81
CA CYS A 82 -6.72 6.19 -5.14
C CYS A 82 -5.50 5.73 -5.97
N PRO A 83 -5.22 6.37 -7.12
CA PRO A 83 -4.10 5.99 -7.97
C PRO A 83 -2.76 6.19 -7.24
N GLU A 84 -1.79 5.31 -7.48
CA GLU A 84 -0.46 5.36 -6.85
C GLU A 84 0.18 6.75 -6.98
N GLY A 85 0.77 7.26 -5.90
CA GLY A 85 1.44 8.58 -5.87
C GLY A 85 0.50 9.78 -5.76
N SER A 86 -0.82 9.58 -5.84
CA SER A 86 -1.82 10.61 -5.58
C SER A 86 -2.22 10.67 -4.09
N SER A 87 -3.28 11.42 -3.76
CA SER A 87 -3.79 11.53 -2.41
C SER A 87 -5.29 11.83 -2.40
N ILE A 88 -5.97 11.40 -1.34
CA ILE A 88 -7.35 11.77 -1.03
C ILE A 88 -7.33 12.85 0.05
N THR A 89 -8.07 13.94 -0.13
CA THR A 89 -8.34 14.91 0.93
C THR A 89 -9.67 14.53 1.58
N PRO A 90 -9.67 13.82 2.73
CA PRO A 90 -10.92 13.36 3.33
C PRO A 90 -11.72 14.54 3.89
N ALA A 91 -13.04 14.42 3.83
CA ALA A 91 -13.97 15.41 4.37
C ALA A 91 -14.67 14.88 5.65
N GLY A 92 -15.50 15.74 6.26
CA GLY A 92 -16.35 15.36 7.38
C GLY A 92 -15.58 15.28 8.69
N LEU A 93 -15.28 14.05 9.14
CA LEU A 93 -14.60 13.79 10.42
C LEU A 93 -13.20 14.40 10.47
N PHE A 94 -12.52 14.42 9.33
CA PHE A 94 -11.20 15.02 9.19
C PHE A 94 -11.32 16.52 8.91
N THR A 95 -10.51 17.29 9.62
CA THR A 95 -10.47 18.77 9.51
C THR A 95 -9.31 19.26 8.67
N GLY A 96 -8.37 18.37 8.30
CA GLY A 96 -7.24 18.71 7.44
C GLY A 96 -6.34 17.53 7.10
N GLY A 97 -5.39 17.81 6.21
CA GLY A 97 -4.43 16.83 5.70
C GLY A 97 -4.99 15.95 4.58
N ARG A 98 -4.24 14.90 4.26
CA ARG A 98 -4.56 13.97 3.17
C ARG A 98 -4.17 12.53 3.53
N ILE A 99 -4.82 11.58 2.88
CA ILE A 99 -4.44 10.17 2.88
C ILE A 99 -3.66 9.92 1.59
N LEU A 100 -2.42 9.45 1.70
CA LEU A 100 -1.58 9.15 0.55
C LEU A 100 -2.01 7.81 -0.07
N CYS A 101 -2.12 7.80 -1.39
CA CYS A 101 -2.51 6.60 -2.10
C CYS A 101 -1.32 5.62 -2.16
N PRO A 102 -1.51 4.38 -1.69
CA PRO A 102 -0.45 3.40 -1.63
C PRO A 102 -0.10 2.89 -3.04
N LYS A 103 1.01 2.17 -3.15
CA LYS A 103 1.24 1.32 -4.31
C LYS A 103 0.24 0.17 -4.30
N TYR A 104 -0.14 -0.30 -5.48
CA TYR A 104 -1.07 -1.43 -5.59
C TYR A 104 -0.55 -2.65 -4.81
N ASP A 105 0.71 -3.02 -5.02
CA ASP A 105 1.33 -4.20 -4.42
C ASP A 105 1.49 -4.12 -2.89
N ASP A 106 1.47 -2.92 -2.30
CA ASP A 106 1.57 -2.73 -0.85
C ASP A 106 0.27 -3.12 -0.12
N VAL A 107 -0.87 -3.03 -0.81
CA VAL A 107 -2.20 -3.22 -0.19
C VAL A 107 -3.02 -4.34 -0.84
N CYS A 108 -2.67 -4.73 -2.06
CA CYS A 108 -3.33 -5.76 -2.84
C CYS A 108 -2.41 -6.98 -2.93
N ILE A 109 -2.68 -8.01 -2.12
CA ILE A 109 -1.97 -9.28 -2.24
C ILE A 109 -2.43 -9.94 -3.54
N VAL A 110 -1.53 -10.03 -4.51
CA VAL A 110 -1.70 -10.90 -5.66
C VAL A 110 -1.41 -12.32 -5.18
N PHE A 111 -2.47 -13.08 -4.91
CA PHE A 111 -2.31 -14.52 -4.83
C PHE A 111 -2.17 -15.02 -6.27
N ASP A 112 -0.93 -15.17 -6.73
CA ASP A 112 -0.67 -16.08 -7.83
C ASP A 112 -1.10 -17.46 -7.32
N THR A 113 -2.25 -17.94 -7.77
CA THR A 113 -2.60 -19.35 -7.57
C THR A 113 -1.52 -20.15 -8.29
N ILE A 114 -0.49 -20.58 -7.55
CA ILE A 114 0.53 -21.50 -8.06
C ILE A 114 -0.18 -22.85 -8.28
N ASN A 115 -0.91 -22.95 -9.38
CA ASN A 115 -1.17 -24.21 -10.06
C ASN A 115 0.07 -24.52 -10.90
N GLY A 116 1.22 -24.76 -10.25
CA GLY A 116 2.39 -25.47 -10.81
C GLY A 116 2.85 -25.14 -12.25
N GLY A 117 2.50 -23.98 -12.82
CA GLY A 117 2.68 -23.61 -14.21
C GLY A 117 2.96 -22.13 -14.25
N GLY A 118 4.20 -21.77 -14.60
CA GLY A 118 4.75 -20.45 -14.32
C GLY A 118 4.16 -19.32 -15.14
N ASP A 119 4.29 -18.11 -14.59
CA ASP A 119 4.26 -16.87 -15.33
C ASP A 119 5.58 -16.12 -15.10
N VAL A 120 6.64 -16.59 -15.77
CA VAL A 120 7.87 -15.82 -16.00
C VAL A 120 7.62 -14.55 -16.82
N SER A 121 6.39 -14.36 -17.34
CA SER A 121 5.95 -13.22 -18.14
C SER A 121 5.99 -11.90 -17.36
N SER A 122 5.74 -11.90 -16.04
CA SER A 122 5.79 -10.66 -15.23
C SER A 122 7.21 -10.21 -14.88
N LEU A 123 8.20 -11.11 -14.95
CA LEU A 123 9.61 -10.72 -14.82
C LEU A 123 10.19 -10.21 -16.16
N LEU A 124 9.64 -10.66 -17.28
CA LEU A 124 10.06 -10.21 -18.62
C LEU A 124 9.48 -8.84 -19.01
N SER A 125 8.37 -8.40 -18.41
CA SER A 125 7.86 -7.03 -18.62
C SER A 125 8.65 -5.98 -17.82
N ALA A 126 9.29 -6.37 -16.72
CA ALA A 126 10.17 -5.51 -15.93
C ALA A 126 11.56 -5.28 -16.58
N PHE A 127 11.95 -6.13 -17.54
CA PHE A 127 13.18 -6.00 -18.31
C PHE A 127 12.88 -6.12 -19.81
N PRO A 128 12.52 -5.04 -20.50
CA PRO A 128 12.35 -5.10 -21.94
C PRO A 128 13.69 -5.52 -22.57
N PRO A 129 13.70 -6.30 -23.68
CA PRO A 129 14.92 -6.81 -24.31
C PRO A 129 15.66 -5.71 -25.11
N ILE A 130 15.61 -4.47 -24.62
CA ILE A 130 16.28 -3.31 -25.19
C ILE A 130 17.79 -3.56 -25.36
N PRO A 131 18.53 -4.21 -24.43
CA PRO A 131 19.96 -4.41 -24.66
C PRO A 131 20.25 -5.36 -25.84
N LEU A 132 19.44 -6.40 -26.07
CA LEU A 132 19.66 -7.35 -27.17
C LEU A 132 19.30 -6.77 -28.53
N ILE A 133 18.17 -6.05 -28.63
CA ILE A 133 17.75 -5.42 -29.89
C ILE A 133 18.75 -4.33 -30.29
N MET A 134 19.21 -3.51 -29.33
CA MET A 134 20.25 -2.51 -29.59
C MET A 134 21.57 -3.17 -30.01
N LEU A 135 21.96 -4.27 -29.37
CA LEU A 135 23.19 -5.00 -29.74
C LEU A 135 23.10 -5.58 -31.16
N VAL A 136 21.97 -6.18 -31.54
CA VAL A 136 21.75 -6.71 -32.90
C VAL A 136 21.75 -5.57 -33.92
N LEU A 137 21.11 -4.43 -33.65
CA LEU A 137 21.13 -3.28 -34.55
C LEU A 137 22.55 -2.71 -34.72
N ILE A 138 23.37 -2.70 -33.67
CA ILE A 138 24.78 -2.30 -33.74
C ILE A 138 25.56 -3.29 -34.63
N PHE A 139 25.38 -4.61 -34.45
CA PHE A 139 26.05 -5.62 -35.28
C PHE A 139 25.60 -5.56 -36.75
N MET A 140 24.31 -5.35 -37.03
CA MET A 140 23.79 -5.23 -38.40
C MET A 140 24.24 -3.94 -39.09
N SER A 141 24.60 -2.89 -38.34
CA SER A 141 25.17 -1.65 -38.89
C SER A 141 26.70 -1.72 -39.07
N MET A 142 27.37 -2.75 -38.56
CA MET A 142 28.81 -2.97 -38.68
C MET A 142 29.21 -3.97 -39.78
N CYS A 143 28.22 -4.56 -40.47
CA CYS A 143 28.40 -5.39 -41.67
C CYS A 143 27.94 -4.61 -42.91
#